data_AF-G4MT22-F1
#
_entry.id   AF-G4MT22-F1
#
_cell.length_a   1.000
_cell.length_b   1.000
_cell.length_c   1.000
_cell.angle_alpha   90.00
_cell.angle_beta   90.00
_cell.angle_gamma   90.00
#
_symmetry.space_group_name_H-M   'P 1'
#
loop_
_entity.id
_entity.type
_entity.pdbx_description
1 polymer ?
#
loop_
_entity_poly.entity_id
_entity_poly.type
_entity_poly.pdbx_seq_one_letter_code
_entity_poly.pdbx_strand_id
1 'polypeptide(L)'
;MMHPIDRIWTVVLFVVLSAIDIAFNAAAGPAAVAAGAHVEGRPVTAQALGLGAQAGATKAGILAFLGFLGLANLTSVAATMLIIIMATIFGICVLVTAQVSYALIGDTPTALLKAALVAALPLQLPEGYGMYFAVNRYRKEDKFSGESMNTFHYSRTLALWITTVVWDAIAGVTFAAMAQNLGYPVCKLGTAAAAGAVYGVFSGLSKMIAYIAWGLYYRNK
;
A
#
# COMPACT_ATOMS: atom_id res chain seq x y z
N MET A 1 10.68 -23.05 18.32
CA MET A 1 9.21 -22.88 18.36
C MET A 1 8.93 -21.67 19.23
N MET A 2 8.10 -20.71 18.79
CA MET A 2 7.72 -19.55 19.61
C MET A 2 6.83 -20.00 20.78
N HIS A 3 6.98 -19.38 21.95
CA HIS A 3 6.08 -19.66 23.07
C HIS A 3 4.64 -19.22 22.72
N PRO A 4 3.59 -19.89 23.24
CA PRO A 4 2.20 -19.54 22.95
C PRO A 4 1.86 -18.06 23.25
N ILE A 5 2.47 -17.50 24.30
CA ILE A 5 2.35 -16.10 24.71
C ILE A 5 2.94 -15.15 23.65
N ASP A 6 4.07 -15.53 23.04
CA ASP A 6 4.69 -14.72 21.98
C ASP A 6 3.80 -14.65 20.73
N ARG A 7 3.08 -15.72 20.44
CA ARG A 7 2.14 -15.77 19.32
C ARG A 7 0.95 -14.85 19.53
N ILE A 8 0.42 -14.79 20.75
CA ILE A 8 -0.70 -13.89 21.11
C ILE A 8 -0.27 -12.43 20.93
N TRP A 9 0.88 -12.03 21.48
CA TRP A 9 1.37 -10.66 21.36
C TRP A 9 1.68 -10.26 19.92
N THR A 10 2.20 -11.17 19.10
CA THR A 10 2.43 -10.91 17.67
C THR A 10 1.12 -10.67 16.93
N VAL A 11 0.06 -11.42 17.24
CA VAL A 11 -1.27 -11.20 16.64
C VAL A 11 -1.86 -9.87 17.10
N VAL A 12 -1.76 -9.53 18.39
CA VAL A 12 -2.25 -8.24 18.91
C VAL A 12 -1.52 -7.07 18.24
N LEU A 13 -0.19 -7.12 18.17
CA LEU A 13 0.62 -6.09 17.52
C LEU A 13 0.27 -5.97 16.03
N PHE A 14 0.07 -7.10 15.34
CA PHE A 14 -0.37 -7.11 13.96
C PHE A 14 -1.73 -6.43 13.76
N VAL A 15 -2.72 -6.72 14.60
CA VAL A 15 -4.07 -6.13 14.50
C VAL A 15 -4.01 -4.62 14.72
N VAL A 16 -3.27 -4.16 15.72
CA VAL A 16 -3.11 -2.72 16.01
C VAL A 16 -2.43 -2.01 14.84
N LEU A 17 -1.32 -2.55 14.34
CA LEU A 17 -0.61 -1.95 13.21
C LEU A 17 -1.44 -1.97 11.92
N SER A 18 -2.23 -3.03 11.70
CA SER A 18 -3.18 -3.13 10.57
C SER A 18 -4.25 -2.04 10.62
N ALA A 19 -4.82 -1.79 11.81
CA ALA A 19 -5.77 -0.71 11.99
C ALA A 19 -5.15 0.67 11.71
N ILE A 20 -3.91 0.89 12.16
CA ILE A 20 -3.16 2.12 11.88
C ILE A 20 -2.92 2.28 10.38
N ASP A 21 -2.45 1.24 9.69
CA ASP A 21 -2.20 1.29 8.25
C ASP A 21 -3.46 1.56 7.44
N ILE A 22 -4.59 0.93 7.79
CA ILE A 22 -5.88 1.22 7.18
C ILE A 22 -6.27 2.69 7.39
N ALA A 23 -6.13 3.23 8.60
CA ALA A 23 -6.45 4.62 8.89
C ALA A 23 -5.59 5.60 8.08
N PHE A 24 -4.27 5.37 8.00
CA PHE A 24 -3.38 6.21 7.21
C PHE A 24 -3.67 6.13 5.71
N ASN A 25 -3.96 4.94 5.16
CA ASN A 25 -4.34 4.81 3.74
C ASN A 25 -5.71 5.42 3.45
N ALA A 26 -6.68 5.30 4.38
CA ALA A 26 -7.98 5.96 4.28
C ALA A 26 -7.86 7.49 4.31
N ALA A 27 -6.87 8.04 5.01
CA ALA A 27 -6.56 9.47 4.99
C ALA A 27 -5.71 9.91 3.78
N ALA A 28 -4.84 9.01 3.28
CA ALA A 28 -3.98 9.26 2.11
C ALA A 28 -4.80 9.49 0.84
N GLY A 29 -5.89 8.73 0.67
CA GLY A 29 -6.77 8.84 -0.50
C GLY A 29 -7.38 10.24 -0.68
N PRO A 30 -8.10 10.80 0.30
CA PRO A 30 -8.62 12.16 0.26
C PRO A 30 -7.53 13.22 0.07
N ALA A 31 -6.38 13.04 0.72
CA ALA A 31 -5.24 13.96 0.56
C ALA A 31 -4.71 13.97 -0.87
N ALA A 32 -4.59 12.80 -1.50
CA ALA A 32 -4.19 12.65 -2.90
C ALA A 32 -5.22 13.29 -3.85
N VAL A 33 -6.51 13.11 -3.59
CA VAL A 33 -7.60 13.74 -4.36
C VAL A 33 -7.53 15.26 -4.23
N ALA A 34 -7.35 15.80 -3.02
CA ALA A 34 -7.25 17.24 -2.79
C ALA A 34 -6.02 17.83 -3.46
N ALA A 35 -4.87 17.15 -3.39
CA ALA A 35 -3.64 17.58 -4.05
C ALA A 35 -3.80 17.58 -5.59
N GLY A 36 -4.38 16.52 -6.15
CA GLY A 36 -4.65 16.44 -7.58
C GLY A 36 -5.62 17.54 -8.03
N ALA A 37 -6.73 17.74 -7.32
CA ALA A 37 -7.69 18.79 -7.63
C ALA A 37 -7.06 20.19 -7.57
N HIS A 38 -6.21 20.45 -6.57
CA HIS A 38 -5.48 21.71 -6.44
C HIS A 38 -4.55 21.97 -7.63
N VAL A 39 -3.74 20.97 -8.02
CA VAL A 39 -2.81 21.09 -9.17
C VAL A 39 -3.55 21.22 -10.50
N GLU A 40 -4.69 20.56 -10.65
CA GLU A 40 -5.53 20.64 -11.85
C GLU A 40 -6.34 21.95 -11.90
N GLY A 41 -6.45 22.69 -10.79
CA GLY A 41 -7.30 23.88 -10.67
C GLY A 41 -8.79 23.56 -10.61
N ARG A 42 -9.16 22.37 -10.14
CA ARG A 42 -10.56 21.91 -10.03
C ARG A 42 -11.05 21.96 -8.58
N PRO A 43 -12.35 22.18 -8.35
CA PRO A 43 -12.91 22.14 -7.00
C PRO A 43 -12.85 20.73 -6.43
N VAL A 44 -12.53 20.64 -5.13
CA VAL A 44 -12.58 19.38 -4.38
C VAL A 44 -14.04 19.07 -4.03
N THR A 45 -14.54 17.90 -4.42
CA THR A 45 -15.89 17.45 -4.08
C THR A 45 -15.87 16.45 -2.93
N ALA A 46 -16.89 16.47 -2.07
CA ALA A 46 -17.04 15.51 -0.97
C ALA A 46 -17.11 14.07 -1.48
N GLN A 47 -17.76 13.85 -2.64
CA GLN A 47 -17.80 12.55 -3.29
C GLN A 47 -16.41 12.06 -3.70
N ALA A 48 -15.58 12.91 -4.31
CA ALA A 48 -14.23 12.53 -4.71
C ALA A 48 -13.35 12.22 -3.49
N LEU A 49 -13.46 13.01 -2.42
CA LEU A 49 -12.76 12.71 -1.16
C LEU A 49 -13.22 11.38 -0.55
N GLY A 50 -14.53 11.13 -0.50
CA GLY A 50 -15.09 9.88 0.03
C GLY A 50 -14.63 8.65 -0.75
N LEU A 51 -14.60 8.73 -2.08
CA LEU A 51 -14.09 7.65 -2.93
C LEU A 51 -12.58 7.45 -2.78
N GLY A 52 -11.82 8.54 -2.61
CA GLY A 52 -10.40 8.46 -2.25
C GLY A 52 -10.20 7.70 -0.94
N ALA A 53 -10.96 8.03 0.11
CA ALA A 53 -10.88 7.34 1.40
C ALA A 53 -11.22 5.85 1.27
N GLN A 54 -12.30 5.54 0.56
CA GLN A 54 -12.73 4.17 0.36
C GLN A 54 -11.69 3.36 -0.43
N ALA A 55 -11.09 3.93 -1.48
CA ALA A 55 -10.05 3.28 -2.27
C ALA A 55 -8.81 2.94 -1.44
N GLY A 56 -8.33 3.91 -0.63
CA GLY A 56 -7.21 3.69 0.28
C GLY A 56 -7.51 2.64 1.35
N ALA A 57 -8.71 2.70 1.95
CA ALA A 57 -9.15 1.72 2.93
C ALA A 57 -9.29 0.30 2.33
N THR A 58 -9.86 0.17 1.13
CA THR A 58 -9.97 -1.13 0.44
C THR A 58 -8.59 -1.74 0.22
N LYS A 59 -7.64 -0.97 -0.32
CA LYS A 59 -6.27 -1.42 -0.57
C LYS A 59 -5.60 -1.92 0.70
N ALA A 60 -5.61 -1.12 1.77
CA ALA A 60 -4.99 -1.49 3.04
C ALA A 60 -5.73 -2.66 3.72
N GLY A 61 -7.06 -2.72 3.62
CA GLY A 61 -7.86 -3.81 4.15
C GLY A 61 -7.55 -5.15 3.49
N ILE A 62 -7.37 -5.18 2.16
CA ILE A 62 -6.94 -6.37 1.44
C ILE A 62 -5.55 -6.80 1.93
N LEU A 63 -4.59 -5.88 2.01
CA LEU A 63 -3.24 -6.18 2.49
C LEU A 63 -3.21 -6.67 3.94
N ALA A 64 -4.02 -6.10 4.82
CA ALA A 64 -4.18 -6.54 6.21
C ALA A 64 -4.79 -7.96 6.28
N PHE A 65 -5.79 -8.25 5.45
CA PHE A 65 -6.36 -9.59 5.38
C PHE A 65 -5.33 -10.64 4.94
N LEU A 66 -4.51 -10.34 3.93
CA LEU A 66 -3.40 -11.21 3.53
C LEU A 66 -2.36 -11.39 4.65
N GLY A 67 -2.05 -10.29 5.34
CA GLY A 67 -1.23 -10.28 6.54
C GLY A 67 -1.70 -11.28 7.58
N PHE A 68 -3.00 -11.25 7.87
CA PHE A 68 -3.66 -12.13 8.82
C PHE A 68 -3.61 -13.59 8.38
N LEU A 69 -3.89 -13.88 7.10
CA LEU A 69 -3.82 -15.25 6.58
C LEU A 69 -2.40 -15.84 6.67
N GLY A 70 -1.39 -14.99 6.48
CA GLY A 70 0.01 -15.33 6.73
C GLY A 70 0.28 -15.79 8.16
N LEU A 71 -0.28 -15.08 9.14
CA LEU A 71 -0.16 -15.41 10.56
C LEU A 71 -0.98 -16.64 10.96
N ALA A 72 -2.14 -16.83 10.32
CA ALA A 72 -3.01 -17.99 10.54
C ALA A 72 -2.38 -19.30 10.05
N ASN A 73 -1.34 -19.24 9.22
CA ASN A 73 -0.58 -20.39 8.74
C ASN A 73 -1.50 -21.46 8.10
N LEU A 74 -2.37 -21.01 7.19
CA LEU A 74 -3.25 -21.89 6.42
C LEU A 74 -2.41 -22.95 5.72
N THR A 75 -2.60 -24.22 6.12
CA THR A 75 -1.75 -25.37 5.78
C THR A 75 -1.83 -25.80 4.33
N SER A 76 -2.77 -25.28 3.56
CA SER A 76 -2.92 -25.55 2.12
C SER A 76 -2.07 -24.56 1.30
N VAL A 77 -0.91 -25.03 0.82
CA VAL A 77 -0.02 -24.25 -0.07
C VAL A 77 -0.78 -23.76 -1.31
N ALA A 78 -1.71 -24.57 -1.85
CA ALA A 78 -2.51 -24.21 -3.01
C ALA A 78 -3.49 -23.06 -2.71
N ALA A 79 -4.20 -23.09 -1.57
CA ALA A 79 -5.12 -22.01 -1.19
C ALA A 79 -4.37 -20.71 -0.91
N THR A 80 -3.20 -20.81 -0.26
CA THR A 80 -2.34 -19.65 0.02
C THR A 80 -1.78 -19.05 -1.27
N MET A 81 -1.35 -19.87 -2.24
CA MET A 81 -0.88 -19.39 -3.55
C MET A 81 -2.01 -18.72 -4.35
N LEU A 82 -3.22 -19.27 -4.33
CA LEU A 82 -4.37 -18.70 -5.04
C LEU A 82 -4.77 -17.34 -4.46
N ILE A 83 -4.76 -17.21 -3.14
CA ILE A 83 -5.04 -15.94 -2.44
C ILE A 83 -3.91 -14.92 -2.67
N ILE A 84 -2.65 -15.35 -2.69
CA ILE A 84 -1.50 -14.50 -3.02
C ILE A 84 -1.61 -13.98 -4.46
N ILE A 85 -2.01 -14.83 -5.42
CA ILE A 85 -2.19 -14.44 -6.84
C ILE A 85 -3.34 -13.44 -6.98
N MET A 86 -4.48 -13.69 -6.32
CA MET A 86 -5.64 -12.79 -6.34
C MET A 86 -5.36 -11.44 -5.68
N ALA A 87 -4.44 -11.39 -4.72
CA ALA A 87 -4.11 -10.19 -3.98
C ALA A 87 -2.67 -9.69 -4.22
N THR A 88 -2.17 -9.95 -5.43
CA THR A 88 -0.99 -9.27 -5.96
C THR A 88 -1.26 -7.77 -6.07
N ILE A 89 -0.20 -6.97 -6.11
CA ILE A 89 -0.28 -5.52 -6.35
C ILE A 89 -1.04 -5.26 -7.67
N PHE A 90 -0.85 -6.10 -8.68
CA PHE A 90 -1.65 -6.08 -9.91
C PHE A 90 -3.16 -6.26 -9.65
N GLY A 91 -3.54 -7.30 -8.92
CA GLY A 91 -4.95 -7.56 -8.57
C GLY A 91 -5.56 -6.42 -7.76
N ILE A 92 -4.84 -5.91 -6.76
CA ILE A 92 -5.28 -4.80 -5.91
C ILE A 92 -5.48 -3.52 -6.73
N CYS A 93 -4.53 -3.16 -7.59
CA CYS A 93 -4.65 -1.99 -8.46
C CYS A 93 -5.88 -2.11 -9.36
N VAL A 94 -6.08 -3.26 -10.01
CA VAL A 94 -7.23 -3.50 -10.88
C VAL A 94 -8.56 -3.44 -10.10
N LEU A 95 -8.64 -4.06 -8.92
CA LEU A 95 -9.84 -4.06 -8.09
C LEU A 95 -10.20 -2.67 -7.59
N VAL A 96 -9.22 -1.91 -7.10
CA VAL A 96 -9.45 -0.54 -6.61
C VAL A 96 -9.83 0.38 -7.78
N THR A 97 -9.18 0.25 -8.94
CA THR A 97 -9.56 1.01 -10.12
C THR A 97 -10.97 0.65 -10.59
N ALA A 98 -11.35 -0.64 -10.58
CA ALA A 98 -12.71 -1.07 -10.91
C ALA A 98 -13.74 -0.48 -9.94
N GLN A 99 -13.49 -0.57 -8.63
CA GLN A 99 -14.35 0.00 -7.59
C GLN A 99 -14.56 1.51 -7.81
N VAL A 100 -13.49 2.27 -7.99
CA VAL A 100 -13.56 3.73 -8.16
C VAL A 100 -14.22 4.10 -9.49
N SER A 101 -13.92 3.39 -10.57
CA SER A 101 -14.51 3.66 -11.89
C SER A 101 -16.03 3.40 -11.87
N TYR A 102 -16.44 2.28 -11.29
CA TYR A 102 -17.86 1.93 -11.17
C TYR A 102 -18.61 2.96 -10.31
N ALA A 103 -18.02 3.41 -9.21
CA ALA A 103 -18.65 4.39 -8.34
C ALA A 103 -18.70 5.82 -8.92
N LEU A 104 -17.78 6.17 -9.82
CA LEU A 104 -17.76 7.49 -10.47
C LEU A 104 -18.59 7.56 -11.76
N ILE A 105 -18.54 6.50 -12.57
CA ILE A 105 -19.00 6.52 -13.97
C ILE A 105 -20.11 5.48 -14.21
N GLY A 106 -20.34 4.57 -13.26
CA GLY A 106 -21.29 3.47 -13.40
C GLY A 106 -20.79 2.32 -14.28
N ASP A 107 -19.53 2.38 -14.71
CA ASP A 107 -18.90 1.39 -15.58
C ASP A 107 -17.42 1.17 -15.18
N THR A 108 -16.82 0.08 -15.65
CA THR A 108 -15.41 -0.27 -15.43
C THR A 108 -14.69 -0.37 -16.78
N PRO A 109 -14.29 0.76 -17.38
CA PRO A 109 -13.66 0.77 -18.70
C PRO A 109 -12.41 -0.09 -18.70
N THR A 110 -12.33 -1.04 -19.65
CA THR A 110 -11.16 -1.92 -19.81
C THR A 110 -9.87 -1.12 -19.98
N ALA A 111 -9.96 0.09 -20.55
CA ALA A 111 -8.84 1.02 -20.66
C ALA A 111 -8.23 1.40 -19.29
N LEU A 112 -9.09 1.73 -18.31
CA LEU A 112 -8.65 2.07 -16.96
C LEU A 112 -8.07 0.86 -16.23
N LEU A 113 -8.63 -0.33 -16.44
CA LEU A 113 -8.10 -1.57 -15.87
C LEU A 113 -6.72 -1.91 -16.44
N LYS A 114 -6.52 -1.73 -17.76
CA LYS A 114 -5.19 -1.87 -18.40
C LYS A 114 -4.20 -0.83 -17.85
N ALA A 115 -4.63 0.41 -17.69
CA ALA A 115 -3.80 1.45 -17.08
C ALA A 115 -3.39 1.10 -15.64
N ALA A 116 -4.31 0.56 -14.84
CA ALA A 116 -4.03 0.06 -13.48
C ALA A 116 -2.99 -1.06 -13.48
N LEU A 117 -3.10 -1.99 -14.43
CA LEU A 117 -2.15 -3.10 -14.56
C LEU A 117 -0.73 -2.60 -14.87
N VAL A 118 -0.58 -1.62 -15.75
CA VAL A 118 0.73 -1.05 -16.09
C VAL A 118 1.28 -0.21 -14.92
N ALA A 119 0.43 0.55 -14.24
CA ALA A 119 0.81 1.32 -13.06
C ALA A 119 1.22 0.45 -11.86
N ALA A 120 0.79 -0.81 -11.81
CA ALA A 120 1.24 -1.75 -10.79
C ALA A 120 2.73 -2.14 -10.92
N LEU A 121 3.35 -1.97 -12.10
CA LEU A 121 4.78 -2.25 -12.31
C LEU A 121 5.71 -1.43 -11.40
N PRO A 122 5.64 -0.08 -11.38
CA PRO A 122 6.44 0.72 -10.46
C PRO A 122 6.08 0.47 -8.97
N LEU A 123 4.83 0.10 -8.67
CA LEU A 123 4.36 -0.18 -7.31
C LEU A 123 4.86 -1.51 -6.73
N GLN A 124 5.36 -2.44 -7.55
CA GLN A 124 5.95 -3.69 -7.05
C GLN A 124 7.14 -3.46 -6.12
N LEU A 125 7.92 -2.41 -6.38
CA LEU A 125 9.15 -2.15 -5.64
C LEU A 125 8.90 -1.63 -4.22
N PRO A 126 7.97 -0.68 -3.94
CA PRO A 126 7.73 -0.18 -2.58
C PRO A 126 6.55 -0.83 -1.85
N GLU A 127 5.53 -1.34 -2.57
CA GLU A 127 4.34 -1.95 -1.94
C GLU A 127 4.54 -3.44 -1.64
N GLY A 128 5.53 -4.08 -2.27
CA GLY A 128 6.04 -5.39 -1.87
C GLY A 128 6.60 -5.41 -0.43
N TYR A 129 6.72 -4.25 0.22
CA TYR A 129 7.13 -4.09 1.62
C TYR A 129 5.96 -3.77 2.57
N GLY A 130 4.73 -4.22 2.26
CA GLY A 130 3.61 -4.15 3.20
C GLY A 130 3.87 -4.92 4.51
N MET A 131 2.97 -4.74 5.49
CA MET A 131 3.07 -5.34 6.84
C MET A 131 3.33 -6.86 6.86
N TYR A 132 2.76 -7.59 5.89
CA TYR A 132 2.97 -9.02 5.71
C TYR A 132 4.44 -9.41 5.50
N PHE A 133 5.20 -8.62 4.73
CA PHE A 133 6.62 -8.86 4.50
C PHE A 133 7.48 -8.33 5.64
N ALA A 134 7.09 -7.24 6.31
CA ALA A 134 7.79 -6.75 7.50
C ALA A 134 7.84 -7.82 8.61
N VAL A 135 6.70 -8.45 8.92
CA VAL A 135 6.61 -9.56 9.89
C VAL A 135 7.48 -10.75 9.47
N ASN A 136 7.39 -11.17 8.21
CA ASN A 136 8.15 -12.32 7.70
C ASN A 136 9.66 -12.06 7.56
N ARG A 137 10.07 -10.81 7.33
CA ARG A 137 11.46 -10.40 7.16
C ARG A 137 12.15 -10.22 8.49
N TYR A 138 11.53 -9.59 9.49
CA TYR A 138 12.05 -9.56 10.85
C TYR A 138 12.25 -10.99 11.40
N ARG A 139 11.29 -11.89 11.15
CA ARG A 139 11.42 -13.32 11.50
C ARG A 139 12.61 -14.04 10.83
N LYS A 140 13.14 -13.52 9.71
CA LYS A 140 14.27 -14.11 8.97
C LYS A 140 15.61 -13.39 9.22
N GLU A 141 15.60 -12.07 9.43
CA GLU A 141 16.80 -11.25 9.61
C GLU A 141 17.42 -11.40 11.02
N ASP A 142 16.67 -11.87 12.03
CA ASP A 142 17.20 -12.30 13.34
C ASP A 142 18.26 -13.43 13.25
N LYS A 143 18.46 -14.04 12.08
CA LYS A 143 19.47 -15.09 11.87
C LYS A 143 20.81 -14.60 11.31
N PHE A 144 20.96 -13.34 10.88
CA PHE A 144 22.07 -13.01 9.97
C PHE A 144 22.92 -11.75 10.18
N SER A 145 22.75 -10.91 11.20
CA SER A 145 23.72 -9.80 11.36
C SER A 145 23.88 -9.27 12.77
N GLY A 146 25.05 -9.51 13.36
CA GLY A 146 25.56 -8.88 14.58
C GLY A 146 26.31 -7.57 14.32
N GLU A 147 25.75 -6.66 13.51
CA GLU A 147 26.29 -5.30 13.33
C GLU A 147 25.37 -4.26 13.98
N SER A 148 25.96 -3.14 14.42
CA SER A 148 25.31 -2.06 15.16
C SER A 148 24.01 -1.58 14.51
N MET A 149 22.90 -2.07 15.06
CA MET A 149 21.55 -2.04 14.49
C MET A 149 20.88 -0.64 14.48
N ASN A 150 21.47 0.37 15.14
CA ASN A 150 20.78 1.65 15.35
C ASN A 150 20.87 2.64 14.17
N THR A 151 22.04 2.79 13.53
CA THR A 151 22.25 3.80 12.46
C THR A 151 21.83 3.26 11.08
N PHE A 152 21.93 1.95 10.89
CA PHE A 152 21.55 1.25 9.65
C PHE A 152 20.03 1.14 9.48
N HIS A 153 19.25 1.03 10.57
CA HIS A 153 17.79 0.93 10.50
C HIS A 153 17.12 2.26 10.14
N TYR A 154 17.54 3.39 10.73
CA TYR A 154 16.86 4.68 10.55
C TYR A 154 17.07 5.27 9.14
N SER A 155 18.30 5.19 8.62
CA SER A 155 18.65 5.60 7.26
C SER A 155 17.93 4.77 6.21
N ARG A 156 17.79 3.46 6.45
CA ARG A 156 17.05 2.53 5.58
C ARG A 156 15.54 2.75 5.63
N THR A 157 14.95 3.06 6.79
CA THR A 157 13.52 3.41 6.87
C THR A 157 13.19 4.71 6.17
N LEU A 158 14.05 5.73 6.30
CA LEU A 158 13.86 6.99 5.61
C LEU A 158 14.03 6.82 4.09
N ALA A 159 15.03 6.05 3.66
CA ALA A 159 15.22 5.72 2.25
C ALA A 159 14.00 4.96 1.67
N LEU A 160 13.44 3.98 2.40
CA LEU A 160 12.24 3.25 2.00
C LEU A 160 10.99 4.15 1.95
N TRP A 161 10.89 5.13 2.84
CA TRP A 161 9.82 6.11 2.82
C TRP A 161 9.92 7.02 1.58
N ILE A 162 11.11 7.59 1.32
CA ILE A 162 11.35 8.43 0.14
C ILE A 162 11.09 7.65 -1.15
N THR A 163 11.55 6.40 -1.24
CA THR A 163 11.30 5.59 -2.43
C THR A 163 9.81 5.31 -2.60
N THR A 164 9.04 5.08 -1.53
CA THR A 164 7.57 4.94 -1.61
C THR A 164 6.93 6.18 -2.24
N VAL A 165 7.30 7.38 -1.80
CA VAL A 165 6.80 8.64 -2.39
C VAL A 165 7.10 8.74 -3.89
N VAL A 166 8.34 8.45 -4.27
CA VAL A 166 8.79 8.56 -5.67
C VAL A 166 8.06 7.55 -6.55
N TRP A 167 7.97 6.30 -6.12
CA TRP A 167 7.35 5.24 -6.89
C TRP A 167 5.84 5.38 -6.98
N ASP A 168 5.17 5.88 -5.95
CA ASP A 168 3.73 6.19 -6.01
C ASP A 168 3.47 7.36 -6.98
N ALA A 169 4.34 8.36 -7.02
CA ALA A 169 4.27 9.43 -8.01
C ALA A 169 4.46 8.89 -9.44
N ILE A 170 5.46 8.03 -9.66
CA ILE A 170 5.69 7.37 -10.96
C ILE A 170 4.47 6.54 -11.35
N ALA A 171 3.91 5.77 -10.43
CA ALA A 171 2.72 4.96 -10.68
C ALA A 171 1.51 5.81 -11.10
N GLY A 172 1.30 6.96 -10.44
CA GLY A 172 0.28 7.93 -10.83
C GLY A 172 0.47 8.42 -12.26
N VAL A 173 1.70 8.83 -12.62
CA VAL A 173 2.05 9.26 -13.99
C VAL A 173 1.82 8.14 -14.99
N THR A 174 2.30 6.93 -14.69
CA THR A 174 2.15 5.75 -15.54
C THR A 174 0.68 5.43 -15.80
N PHE A 175 -0.16 5.48 -14.76
CA PHE A 175 -1.60 5.29 -14.88
C PHE A 175 -2.22 6.32 -15.82
N ALA A 176 -1.97 7.62 -15.57
CA ALA A 176 -2.55 8.70 -16.36
C ALA A 176 -2.08 8.67 -17.82
N ALA A 177 -0.79 8.42 -18.06
CA ALA A 177 -0.23 8.29 -19.41
C ALA A 177 -0.83 7.10 -20.16
N MET A 178 -0.96 5.95 -19.50
CA MET A 178 -1.55 4.77 -20.14
C MET A 178 -3.04 4.97 -20.44
N ALA A 179 -3.79 5.58 -19.52
CA ALA A 179 -5.20 5.89 -19.74
C ALA A 179 -5.38 6.85 -20.94
N GLN A 180 -4.54 7.89 -21.05
CA GLN A 180 -4.51 8.78 -22.22
C GLN A 180 -4.21 8.03 -23.52
N ASN A 181 -3.19 7.15 -23.54
CA ASN A 181 -2.84 6.34 -24.71
C ASN A 181 -3.97 5.38 -25.15
N LEU A 182 -4.85 4.99 -24.23
CA LEU A 182 -5.99 4.13 -24.51
C LEU A 182 -7.27 4.93 -24.84
N GLY A 183 -7.15 6.24 -25.07
CA GLY A 183 -8.28 7.11 -25.42
C GLY A 183 -9.17 7.50 -24.24
N TYR A 184 -8.69 7.32 -23.00
CA TYR A 184 -9.44 7.62 -21.77
C TYR A 184 -8.67 8.63 -20.89
N PRO A 185 -8.55 9.91 -21.30
CA PRO A 185 -7.79 10.90 -20.56
C PRO A 185 -8.46 11.24 -19.21
N VAL A 186 -7.80 10.90 -18.10
CA VAL A 186 -8.33 11.14 -16.74
C VAL A 186 -7.92 12.51 -16.18
N CYS A 187 -6.63 12.84 -16.26
CA CYS A 187 -6.04 14.09 -15.77
C CYS A 187 -4.70 14.38 -16.44
N LYS A 188 -4.11 15.56 -16.17
CA LYS A 188 -2.74 15.89 -16.61
C LYS A 188 -1.72 15.03 -15.87
N LEU A 189 -0.57 14.75 -16.50
CA LEU A 189 0.47 13.92 -15.89
C LEU A 189 1.02 14.51 -14.58
N GLY A 190 1.19 15.84 -14.52
CA GLY A 190 1.64 16.52 -13.30
C GLY A 190 0.65 16.40 -12.13
N THR A 191 -0.65 16.42 -12.44
CA THR A 191 -1.72 16.17 -11.46
C THR A 191 -1.64 14.76 -10.90
N ALA A 192 -1.43 13.77 -11.77
CA ALA A 192 -1.29 12.38 -11.38
C ALA A 192 -0.02 12.13 -10.54
N ALA A 193 1.10 12.78 -10.90
CA ALA A 193 2.34 12.74 -10.14
C ALA A 193 2.15 13.30 -8.71
N ALA A 194 1.50 14.46 -8.59
CA ALA A 194 1.26 15.10 -7.31
C ALA A 194 0.33 14.27 -6.41
N ALA A 195 -0.76 13.74 -6.97
CA ALA A 195 -1.67 12.87 -6.24
C ALA A 195 -0.95 11.59 -5.76
N GLY A 196 -0.16 10.95 -6.62
CA GLY A 196 0.64 9.78 -6.27
C GLY A 196 1.67 10.08 -5.18
N ALA A 197 2.43 11.18 -5.30
CA ALA A 197 3.41 11.58 -4.29
C ALA A 197 2.77 11.80 -2.91
N VAL A 198 1.64 12.51 -2.87
CA VAL A 198 0.92 12.76 -1.61
C VAL A 198 0.39 11.47 -1.01
N TYR A 199 -0.16 10.57 -1.83
CA TYR A 199 -0.57 9.24 -1.35
C TYR A 199 0.63 8.49 -0.73
N GLY A 200 1.78 8.48 -1.40
CA GLY A 200 3.00 7.82 -0.94
C GLY A 200 3.56 8.40 0.36
N VAL A 201 3.40 9.71 0.60
CA VAL A 201 3.79 10.36 1.86
C VAL A 201 3.02 9.77 3.02
N PHE A 202 1.68 9.76 2.93
CA PHE A 202 0.81 9.31 4.02
C PHE A 202 0.85 7.79 4.20
N SER A 203 0.81 7.01 3.12
CA SER A 203 0.92 5.55 3.20
C SER A 203 2.32 5.08 3.60
N GLY A 204 3.36 5.88 3.34
CA GLY A 204 4.70 5.61 3.82
C GLY A 204 4.86 5.77 5.34
N LEU A 205 4.12 6.70 5.96
CA LEU A 205 4.19 6.94 7.41
C LEU A 205 3.73 5.71 8.21
N SER A 206 2.65 5.05 7.79
CA SER A 206 2.19 3.82 8.45
C SER A 206 3.23 2.71 8.35
N LYS A 207 3.90 2.56 7.21
CA LYS A 207 5.01 1.60 7.04
C LYS A 207 6.18 1.90 7.97
N MET A 208 6.55 3.17 8.15
CA MET A 208 7.59 3.56 9.11
C MET A 208 7.21 3.20 10.54
N ILE A 209 5.98 3.54 10.97
CA ILE A 209 5.46 3.22 12.31
C ILE A 209 5.51 1.70 12.53
N ALA A 210 5.03 0.91 11.56
CA ALA A 210 5.03 -0.54 11.65
C ALA A 210 6.46 -1.10 11.76
N TYR A 211 7.40 -0.61 10.95
CA TYR A 211 8.78 -1.07 10.98
C TYR A 211 9.46 -0.78 12.32
N ILE A 212 9.28 0.42 12.87
CA ILE A 212 9.80 0.81 14.19
C ILE A 212 9.16 -0.06 15.29
N ALA A 213 7.85 -0.24 15.25
CA ALA A 213 7.12 -1.04 16.25
C ALA A 213 7.57 -2.50 16.26
N TRP A 214 7.73 -3.11 15.08
CA TRP A 214 8.27 -4.47 14.96
C TRP A 214 9.72 -4.56 15.44
N GLY A 215 10.57 -3.59 15.09
CA GLY A 215 11.95 -3.54 15.55
C GLY A 215 12.06 -3.45 17.08
N LEU A 216 11.24 -2.64 17.73
CA LEU A 216 11.20 -2.53 19.20
C LEU A 216 10.66 -3.82 19.85
N TYR A 217 9.63 -4.43 19.27
CA TYR A 217 9.02 -5.65 19.81
C TYR A 217 9.98 -6.85 19.80
N TYR A 218 10.73 -7.05 18.72
CA TYR A 218 11.69 -8.15 18.62
C TYR A 218 13.00 -7.88 19.38
N ARG A 219 13.40 -6.62 19.58
CA ARG A 219 14.59 -6.27 20.35
C ARG A 219 14.46 -6.56 21.86
N ASN A 220 13.23 -6.54 22.38
CA ASN A 220 12.94 -6.75 23.80
C ASN A 220 12.57 -8.21 24.14
N LYS A 221 12.80 -9.14 23.21
CA LYS A 221 12.62 -10.59 23.38
C LYS A 221 13.95 -11.31 23.33
#